data_AF-A0A7X8E2L2-F1
#
_entry.id   AF-A0A7X8E2L2-F1
#
_cell.length_a   1.000
_cell.length_b   1.000
_cell.length_c   1.000
_cell.angle_alpha   90.00
_cell.angle_beta   90.00
_cell.angle_gamma   90.00
#
_symmetry.space_group_name_H-M   'P 1'
#
loop_
_entity.id
_entity.type
_entity.pdbx_description
1 polymer ?
#
loop_
_entity_poly.entity_id
_entity_poly.type
_entity_poly.pdbx_seq_one_letter_code
_entity_poly.pdbx_strand_id
1 'polypeptide(L)'
;MKKILYYLVKVIIGLQKLGKGGTSFPGKFALSRKPEILSEFILPEKRIFVSGTNGKTTIANALAKLFTNLDQKVTHNKEGANMIQGITTTLFEAANSSYEITSDHLILEIDELSMPPVFKNIVPQTILLTNLFDDQVDRYGGKWKLAKILSEQLPSDITLYLN
;
A
#
# COMPACT_ATOMS: atom_id res chain seq x y z
N MET A 1 -14.02 9.03 19.48
CA MET A 1 -13.96 9.43 18.05
C MET A 1 -13.30 8.38 17.15
N LYS A 2 -12.07 7.88 17.43
CA LYS A 2 -11.38 6.88 16.59
C LYS A 2 -12.22 5.64 16.25
N LYS A 3 -12.83 5.00 17.26
CA LYS A 3 -13.67 3.80 17.08
C LYS A 3 -14.88 4.02 16.15
N ILE A 4 -15.49 5.20 16.17
CA ILE A 4 -16.66 5.50 15.32
C ILE A 4 -16.27 5.48 13.85
N LEU A 5 -15.16 6.14 13.49
CA LEU A 5 -14.66 6.14 12.12
C LEU A 5 -14.31 4.71 11.67
N TYR A 6 -13.65 3.92 12.52
CA TYR A 6 -13.36 2.52 12.24
C TYR A 6 -14.61 1.72 11.88
N TYR A 7 -15.64 1.74 12.74
CA TYR A 7 -16.85 0.95 12.48
C TYR A 7 -17.60 1.46 11.26
N LEU A 8 -17.63 2.77 11.03
CA LEU A 8 -18.28 3.34 9.84
C LEU A 8 -17.56 2.91 8.55
N VAL A 9 -16.23 2.92 8.53
CA VAL A 9 -15.45 2.42 7.39
C VAL A 9 -15.64 0.91 7.20
N LYS A 10 -15.68 0.12 8.28
CA LYS A 10 -15.98 -1.32 8.20
C LYS A 10 -17.37 -1.61 7.63
N VAL A 11 -18.38 -0.80 7.97
CA VAL A 11 -19.72 -0.89 7.36
C VAL A 11 -19.66 -0.57 5.87
N ILE A 12 -18.95 0.49 5.46
CA ILE A 12 -18.78 0.83 4.03
C ILE A 12 -18.08 -0.31 3.27
N ILE A 13 -17.03 -0.91 3.85
CA ILE A 13 -16.35 -2.10 3.29
C ILE A 13 -17.34 -3.26 3.13
N GLY A 14 -18.15 -3.54 4.14
CA GLY A 14 -19.15 -4.60 4.10
C GLY A 14 -20.19 -4.39 2.98
N LEU A 15 -20.74 -3.17 2.88
CA LEU A 15 -21.69 -2.79 1.83
C LEU A 15 -21.06 -2.88 0.43
N GLN A 16 -19.81 -2.47 0.30
CA GLN A 16 -19.08 -2.53 -0.96
C GLN A 16 -18.89 -3.98 -1.46
N LYS A 17 -18.64 -4.93 -0.56
CA LYS A 17 -18.51 -6.35 -0.91
C LYS A 17 -19.82 -6.96 -1.45
N LEU A 18 -20.97 -6.37 -1.11
CA LEU A 18 -22.28 -6.78 -1.62
C LEU A 18 -22.59 -6.21 -3.03
N GLY A 19 -21.82 -5.23 -3.49
CA GLY A 19 -21.94 -4.65 -4.83
C GLY A 19 -20.69 -4.86 -5.69
N LYS A 20 -20.68 -4.30 -6.91
CA LYS A 20 -19.49 -4.21 -7.78
C LYS A 20 -18.68 -2.93 -7.50
N GLY A 21 -18.56 -2.53 -6.23
CA GLY A 21 -17.92 -1.26 -5.88
C GLY A 21 -16.38 -1.31 -5.99
N GLY A 22 -15.75 -0.20 -6.39
CA GLY A 22 -14.30 -0.14 -6.62
C GLY A 22 -13.43 -0.17 -5.34
N THR A 23 -12.28 -0.83 -5.40
CA THR A 23 -11.41 -1.23 -4.26
C THR A 23 -10.83 -0.11 -3.36
N SER A 24 -11.08 1.16 -3.68
CA SER A 24 -10.45 2.32 -3.03
C SER A 24 -11.42 3.28 -2.32
N PHE A 25 -12.74 3.12 -2.49
CA PHE A 25 -13.71 4.07 -1.94
C PHE A 25 -13.71 4.17 -0.39
N PRO A 26 -13.67 3.06 0.38
CA PRO A 26 -13.69 3.14 1.84
C PRO A 26 -12.49 3.93 2.39
N GLY A 27 -11.30 3.70 1.84
CA GLY A 27 -10.10 4.44 2.20
C GLY A 27 -10.14 5.89 1.75
N LYS A 28 -10.69 6.19 0.57
CA LYS A 28 -10.94 7.58 0.14
C LYS A 28 -11.85 8.32 1.14
N PHE A 29 -12.90 7.65 1.61
CA PHE A 29 -13.78 8.20 2.63
C PHE A 29 -13.03 8.39 3.97
N ALA A 30 -12.24 7.41 4.41
CA ALA A 30 -11.49 7.53 5.65
C ALA A 30 -10.52 8.72 5.62
N LEU A 31 -9.76 8.87 4.53
CA LEU A 31 -8.82 9.97 4.31
C LEU A 31 -9.50 11.34 4.24
N SER A 32 -10.72 11.43 3.67
CA SER A 32 -11.45 12.70 3.64
C SER A 32 -11.96 13.14 5.02
N ARG A 33 -12.19 12.19 5.94
CA ARG A 33 -12.54 12.47 7.33
C ARG A 33 -11.32 12.71 8.20
N LYS A 34 -10.23 12.02 7.93
CA LYS A 34 -8.98 12.10 8.68
C LYS A 34 -7.78 11.83 7.77
N PRO A 35 -7.12 12.89 7.26
CA PRO A 35 -5.99 12.73 6.34
C PRO A 35 -4.81 11.95 6.92
N GLU A 36 -4.55 12.10 8.23
CA GLU A 36 -3.47 11.43 8.95
C GLU A 36 -3.82 10.01 9.43
N ILE A 37 -4.94 9.42 8.96
CA ILE A 37 -5.44 8.14 9.48
C ILE A 37 -4.44 6.98 9.32
N LEU A 38 -3.57 7.05 8.31
CA LEU A 38 -2.57 6.02 8.05
C LEU A 38 -1.56 5.89 9.21
N SER A 39 -1.19 7.01 9.85
CA SER A 39 -0.28 7.02 11.02
C SER A 39 -0.87 6.35 12.26
N GLU A 40 -2.18 6.07 12.29
CA GLU A 40 -2.83 5.43 13.44
C GLU A 40 -2.76 3.91 13.42
N PHE A 41 -2.36 3.32 12.29
CA PHE A 41 -2.27 1.87 12.16
C PHE A 41 -1.02 1.34 12.85
N ILE A 42 -1.20 0.30 13.65
CA ILE A 42 -0.10 -0.50 14.20
C ILE A 42 0.19 -1.58 13.16
N LEU A 43 1.31 -1.41 12.46
CA LEU A 43 1.70 -2.22 11.32
C LEU A 43 2.69 -3.31 11.74
N PRO A 44 2.72 -4.46 11.04
CA PRO A 44 3.75 -5.46 11.28
C PRO A 44 5.14 -4.92 10.96
N GLU A 45 6.17 -5.50 11.58
CA GLU A 45 7.56 -5.12 11.36
C GLU A 45 7.97 -5.32 9.89
N LYS A 46 7.59 -6.46 9.31
CA LYS A 46 7.95 -6.83 7.93
C LYS A 46 7.02 -6.14 6.93
N ARG A 47 7.53 -5.10 6.30
CA ARG A 47 6.78 -4.26 5.35
C ARG A 47 7.53 -4.21 4.02
N ILE A 48 6.94 -4.78 2.98
CA ILE A 48 7.53 -4.89 1.65
C ILE A 48 6.69 -4.06 0.68
N PHE A 49 7.32 -3.08 0.05
CA PHE A 49 6.68 -2.31 -1.02
C PHE A 49 7.18 -2.83 -2.36
N VAL A 50 6.25 -3.08 -3.27
CA VAL A 50 6.54 -3.51 -4.64
C VAL A 50 6.11 -2.40 -5.58
N SER A 51 7.07 -1.84 -6.32
CA SER A 51 6.85 -0.72 -7.22
C SER A 51 7.64 -0.89 -8.52
N GLY A 52 7.45 0.04 -9.47
CA GLY A 52 8.06 0.00 -10.80
C GLY A 52 7.03 -0.08 -11.92
N THR A 53 7.41 0.25 -13.15
CA THR A 53 6.44 0.57 -14.21
C THR A 53 5.56 -0.61 -14.55
N ASN A 54 6.16 -1.81 -14.63
CA ASN A 54 5.47 -3.06 -14.95
C ASN A 54 5.75 -4.16 -13.93
N GLY A 55 4.81 -5.10 -13.81
CA GLY A 55 5.00 -6.31 -13.02
C GLY A 55 4.76 -6.18 -11.52
N LYS A 56 4.33 -5.00 -11.02
CA LYS A 56 4.05 -4.77 -9.59
C LYS A 56 3.06 -5.79 -9.03
N THR A 57 1.89 -5.91 -9.66
CA THR A 57 0.83 -6.84 -9.24
C THR A 57 1.29 -8.29 -9.24
N THR A 58 1.98 -8.72 -10.30
CA THR A 58 2.49 -10.10 -10.41
C THR A 58 3.45 -10.43 -9.28
N ILE A 59 4.41 -9.54 -9.00
CA ILE A 59 5.40 -9.74 -7.95
C ILE A 59 4.77 -9.65 -6.55
N ALA A 60 3.89 -8.68 -6.29
CA ALA A 60 3.18 -8.57 -5.02
C ALA A 60 2.35 -9.83 -4.71
N ASN A 61 1.63 -10.35 -5.71
CA ASN A 61 0.87 -11.60 -5.59
C ASN A 61 1.79 -12.82 -5.40
N ALA A 62 2.92 -12.88 -6.10
CA ALA A 62 3.89 -13.96 -5.95
C ALA A 62 4.49 -13.98 -4.54
N LEU A 63 4.90 -12.82 -4.00
CA LEU A 63 5.39 -12.70 -2.62
C LEU A 63 4.32 -13.09 -1.59
N ALA A 64 3.09 -12.61 -1.76
CA ALA A 64 2.00 -12.95 -0.86
C ALA A 64 1.74 -14.47 -0.83
N LYS A 65 1.70 -15.12 -2.00
CA LYS A 65 1.57 -16.59 -2.10
C LYS A 65 2.76 -17.31 -1.48
N LEU A 66 3.98 -16.84 -1.74
CA LEU A 66 5.20 -17.43 -1.19
C LEU A 66 5.16 -17.47 0.34
N PHE A 67 4.92 -16.33 0.99
CA PHE A 67 4.90 -16.26 2.45
C PHE A 67 3.69 -17.01 3.04
N THR A 68 2.55 -17.01 2.36
CA THR A 68 1.39 -17.82 2.78
C THR A 68 1.72 -19.32 2.73
N ASN A 69 2.43 -19.78 1.70
CA ASN A 69 2.89 -21.18 1.57
C ASN A 69 3.96 -21.56 2.63
N LEU A 70 4.54 -20.57 3.31
CA LEU A 70 5.44 -20.75 4.45
C LEU A 70 4.70 -20.61 5.79
N ASP A 71 3.37 -20.75 5.79
CA ASP A 71 2.48 -20.63 6.95
C ASP A 71 2.53 -19.27 7.66
N GLN A 72 2.91 -18.21 6.94
CA GLN A 72 2.93 -16.84 7.46
C GLN A 72 1.65 -16.09 7.08
N LYS A 73 1.13 -15.27 7.99
CA LYS A 73 -0.01 -14.41 7.74
C LYS A 73 0.42 -13.20 6.91
N VAL A 74 -0.27 -12.97 5.81
CA VAL A 74 0.04 -11.86 4.89
C VAL A 74 -1.14 -10.91 4.75
N THR A 75 -0.89 -9.63 4.90
CA THR A 75 -1.77 -8.56 4.41
C THR A 75 -1.20 -8.02 3.11
N HIS A 76 -1.98 -8.08 2.03
CA HIS A 76 -1.63 -7.44 0.76
C HIS A 76 -2.84 -6.74 0.14
N ASN A 77 -2.60 -5.68 -0.63
CA ASN A 77 -3.65 -4.95 -1.31
C ASN A 77 -4.12 -5.69 -2.58
N LYS A 78 -5.40 -5.49 -2.92
CA LYS A 78 -5.99 -6.03 -4.15
C LYS A 78 -5.37 -5.36 -5.38
N GLU A 79 -5.39 -6.09 -6.50
CA GLU A 79 -4.97 -5.55 -7.80
C GLU A 79 -5.65 -4.20 -8.11
N GLY A 80 -4.84 -3.24 -8.56
CA GLY A 80 -5.29 -1.87 -8.87
C GLY A 80 -5.52 -0.97 -7.65
N ALA A 81 -5.37 -1.45 -6.41
CA ALA A 81 -5.47 -0.65 -5.19
C ALA A 81 -4.11 -0.05 -4.77
N ASN A 82 -3.32 0.41 -5.74
CA ASN A 82 -1.91 0.83 -5.58
C ASN A 82 -1.70 2.31 -5.23
N MET A 83 -2.81 3.05 -5.06
CA MET A 83 -2.80 4.42 -4.55
C MET A 83 -3.11 4.46 -3.05
N ILE A 84 -2.84 5.60 -2.41
CA ILE A 84 -3.04 5.82 -0.97
C ILE A 84 -4.44 5.43 -0.46
N GLN A 85 -5.50 5.63 -1.25
CA GLN A 85 -6.86 5.26 -0.87
C GLN A 85 -7.07 3.73 -0.89
N GLY A 86 -6.44 3.04 -1.84
CA GLY A 86 -6.46 1.58 -1.92
C GLY A 86 -5.71 0.97 -0.74
N ILE A 87 -4.50 1.45 -0.46
CA ILE A 87 -3.70 1.05 0.70
C ILE A 87 -4.47 1.27 2.00
N THR A 88 -5.07 2.45 2.18
CA THR A 88 -5.88 2.75 3.37
C THR A 88 -7.03 1.76 3.52
N THR A 89 -7.71 1.42 2.42
CA THR A 89 -8.79 0.42 2.42
C THR A 89 -8.27 -0.95 2.89
N THR A 90 -7.14 -1.40 2.36
CA THR A 90 -6.49 -2.65 2.75
C THR A 90 -6.14 -2.69 4.23
N LEU A 91 -5.59 -1.61 4.79
CA LEU A 91 -5.28 -1.55 6.22
C LEU A 91 -6.56 -1.62 7.07
N PHE A 92 -7.63 -0.93 6.67
CA PHE A 92 -8.93 -1.06 7.34
C PHE A 92 -9.52 -2.47 7.18
N GLU A 93 -9.32 -3.17 6.07
CA GLU A 93 -9.78 -4.55 5.92
C GLU A 93 -9.05 -5.47 6.91
N ALA A 94 -7.74 -5.32 7.05
CA ALA A 94 -6.88 -6.18 7.88
C ALA A 94 -6.92 -5.87 9.39
N ALA A 95 -7.07 -4.60 9.75
CA ALA A 95 -6.93 -4.17 11.15
C ALA A 95 -8.13 -4.54 12.03
N ASN A 96 -7.85 -4.72 13.32
CA ASN A 96 -8.85 -4.77 14.39
C ASN A 96 -9.31 -3.35 14.79
N SER A 97 -10.24 -3.23 15.74
CA SER A 97 -10.81 -1.93 16.16
C SER A 97 -9.84 -1.01 16.91
N SER A 98 -8.65 -1.52 17.25
CA SER A 98 -7.52 -0.76 17.77
C SER A 98 -6.54 -0.32 16.66
N TYR A 99 -6.91 -0.49 15.38
CA TYR A 99 -6.07 -0.22 14.21
C TYR A 99 -4.82 -1.10 14.09
N GLU A 100 -4.80 -2.24 14.77
CA GLU A 100 -3.68 -3.16 14.76
C GLU A 100 -3.87 -4.25 13.71
N ILE A 101 -2.81 -4.47 12.94
CA ILE A 101 -2.70 -5.51 11.91
C ILE A 101 -1.82 -6.63 12.45
N THR A 102 -2.40 -7.82 12.59
CA THR A 102 -1.75 -8.99 13.23
C THR A 102 -1.16 -9.98 12.22
N SER A 103 -0.95 -9.56 10.97
CA SER A 103 -0.23 -10.34 9.98
C SER A 103 1.28 -10.32 10.26
N ASP A 104 2.01 -11.30 9.76
CA ASP A 104 3.47 -11.34 9.87
C ASP A 104 4.12 -10.39 8.83
N HIS A 105 3.46 -10.22 7.68
CA HIS A 105 3.92 -9.38 6.58
C HIS A 105 2.83 -8.44 6.06
N LEU A 106 3.23 -7.20 5.76
CA LEU A 106 2.47 -6.25 4.97
C LEU A 106 3.16 -6.06 3.61
N ILE A 107 2.51 -6.49 2.54
CA ILE A 107 3.03 -6.40 1.17
C ILE A 107 2.14 -5.43 0.40
N LEU A 108 2.69 -4.31 -0.05
CA LEU A 108 1.93 -3.29 -0.77
C LEU A 108 2.45 -3.16 -2.20
N GLU A 109 1.59 -3.48 -3.17
CA GLU A 109 1.72 -2.96 -4.52
C GLU A 109 1.48 -1.45 -4.47
N ILE A 110 2.45 -0.65 -4.89
CA ILE A 110 2.35 0.81 -4.83
C ILE A 110 2.87 1.47 -6.09
N ASP A 111 2.12 2.45 -6.58
CA ASP A 111 2.55 3.30 -7.69
C ASP A 111 3.74 4.17 -7.26
N GLU A 112 4.68 4.34 -8.17
CA GLU A 112 5.96 5.01 -7.97
C GLU A 112 5.78 6.44 -7.45
N LEU A 113 4.77 7.17 -7.92
CA LEU A 113 4.47 8.53 -7.43
C LEU A 113 3.61 8.53 -6.16
N SER A 114 2.84 7.47 -5.93
CA SER A 114 2.06 7.33 -4.70
C SER A 114 2.93 6.94 -3.51
N MET A 115 4.13 6.40 -3.78
CA MET A 115 5.02 5.88 -2.77
C MET A 115 5.60 6.94 -1.82
N PRO A 116 6.18 8.07 -2.29
CA PRO A 116 6.73 9.06 -1.37
C PRO A 116 5.73 9.71 -0.40
N PRO A 117 4.49 10.07 -0.81
CA PRO A 117 3.47 10.52 0.14
C PRO A 117 3.12 9.50 1.21
N VAL A 118 3.23 8.21 0.92
CA VAL A 118 2.92 7.12 1.86
C VAL A 118 4.01 6.97 2.93
N PHE A 119 5.27 7.26 2.63
CA PHE A 119 6.39 7.15 3.58
C PHE A 119 6.22 7.96 4.86
N LYS A 120 5.48 9.07 4.81
CA LYS A 120 5.15 9.88 5.99
C LYS A 120 4.38 9.11 7.06
N ASN A 121 3.66 8.07 6.66
CA ASN A 121 2.80 7.29 7.52
C ASN A 121 3.22 5.81 7.62
N ILE A 122 3.83 5.27 6.57
CA ILE A 122 4.22 3.87 6.48
C ILE A 122 5.65 3.79 5.92
N VAL A 123 6.60 3.48 6.78
CA VAL A 123 8.00 3.28 6.38
C VAL A 123 8.21 1.81 6.02
N PRO A 124 8.48 1.45 4.75
CA PRO A 124 8.79 0.06 4.39
C PRO A 124 10.11 -0.38 5.03
N GLN A 125 10.22 -1.67 5.32
CA GLN A 125 11.51 -2.31 5.62
C GLN A 125 12.25 -2.64 4.32
N THR A 126 11.48 -2.99 3.28
CA THR A 126 12.02 -3.41 1.99
C THR A 126 11.24 -2.77 0.85
N ILE A 127 11.95 -2.31 -0.16
CA ILE A 127 11.37 -1.86 -1.42
C ILE A 127 11.95 -2.74 -2.54
N LEU A 128 11.06 -3.29 -3.37
CA LEU A 128 11.40 -4.01 -4.59
C LEU A 128 10.95 -3.16 -5.77
N LEU A 129 11.91 -2.65 -6.54
CA LEU A 129 11.66 -1.88 -7.75
C LEU A 129 11.88 -2.78 -8.98
N THR A 130 10.80 -3.11 -9.69
CA THR A 130 10.84 -4.10 -10.78
C THR A 130 11.54 -3.58 -12.04
N ASN A 131 11.20 -2.38 -12.47
CA ASN A 131 11.72 -1.68 -13.64
C ASN A 131 11.22 -0.22 -13.63
N LEU A 132 11.88 0.65 -14.39
CA LEU A 132 11.39 1.99 -14.72
C LEU A 132 11.46 2.18 -16.24
N PHE A 133 10.30 2.25 -16.90
CA PHE A 133 10.19 2.48 -18.34
C PHE A 133 9.59 3.86 -18.63
N ASP A 134 9.87 4.38 -19.82
CA ASP A 134 9.28 5.60 -20.35
C ASP A 134 7.89 5.28 -20.94
N ASP A 135 6.96 4.81 -20.13
CA ASP A 135 5.63 4.40 -20.59
C ASP A 135 4.62 5.57 -20.62
N GLN A 136 4.83 6.58 -19.77
CA GLN A 136 3.96 7.77 -19.67
C GLN A 136 4.79 9.04 -19.43
N VAL A 137 5.60 9.37 -20.43
CA VAL A 137 6.48 10.56 -20.44
C VAL A 137 5.70 11.83 -20.07
N ASP A 138 4.44 11.93 -20.48
CA ASP A 138 3.55 13.07 -20.21
C ASP A 138 3.25 13.29 -18.73
N ARG A 139 3.32 12.25 -17.88
CA ARG A 139 3.10 12.36 -16.42
C ARG A 139 4.39 12.61 -15.64
N TYR A 140 5.52 12.11 -16.14
CA TYR A 140 6.72 11.89 -15.31
C TYR A 140 7.96 12.67 -15.75
N GLY A 141 7.95 13.28 -16.95
CA GLY A 141 9.15 13.89 -17.53
C GLY A 141 10.26 12.88 -17.84
N GLY A 142 9.88 11.61 -18.02
CA GLY A 142 10.77 10.47 -18.30
C GLY A 142 11.20 9.70 -17.04
N LYS A 143 11.60 8.44 -17.23
CA LYS A 143 12.03 7.51 -16.17
C LYS A 143 13.17 8.04 -15.30
N TRP A 144 14.07 8.84 -15.87
CA TRP A 144 15.21 9.40 -15.14
C TRP A 144 14.79 10.44 -14.10
N LYS A 145 13.77 11.25 -14.42
CA LYS A 145 13.20 12.20 -13.47
C LYS A 145 12.48 11.46 -12.35
N LEU A 146 11.75 10.39 -12.68
CA LEU A 146 11.12 9.53 -11.67
C LEU A 146 12.17 8.86 -10.76
N ALA A 147 13.22 8.27 -11.34
CA ALA A 147 14.30 7.66 -10.58
C ALA A 147 14.96 8.67 -9.62
N LYS A 148 15.20 9.90 -10.08
CA LYS A 148 15.73 10.98 -9.25
C LYS A 148 14.79 11.32 -8.09
N ILE A 149 13.51 11.56 -8.37
CA ILE A 149 12.49 11.85 -7.34
C ILE A 149 12.44 10.74 -6.29
N LEU A 150 12.45 9.47 -6.73
CA LEU A 150 12.46 8.34 -5.82
C LEU A 150 13.72 8.35 -4.96
N SER A 151 14.90 8.46 -5.58
CA SER A 151 16.18 8.44 -4.85
C SER A 151 16.29 9.52 -3.78
N GLU A 152 15.68 10.69 -3.99
CA GLU A 152 15.68 11.81 -3.04
C GLU A 152 14.67 11.63 -1.90
N GLN A 153 13.67 10.77 -2.07
CA GLN A 153 12.56 10.60 -1.11
C GLN A 153 12.51 9.23 -0.44
N LEU A 154 13.44 8.32 -0.75
CA LEU A 154 13.54 7.04 -0.07
C LEU A 154 13.83 7.26 1.44
N PRO A 155 13.14 6.53 2.34
CA PRO A 155 13.47 6.56 3.76
C PRO A 155 14.88 6.03 4.03
N SER A 156 15.49 6.43 5.14
CA SER A 156 16.73 5.82 5.61
C SER A 156 16.48 4.38 6.09
N ASP A 157 17.55 3.58 6.15
CA ASP A 157 17.55 2.26 6.79
C ASP A 157 16.59 1.23 6.18
N ILE A 158 16.33 1.34 4.88
CA ILE A 158 15.58 0.34 4.10
C ILE A 158 16.50 -0.61 3.34
N THR A 159 16.01 -1.81 3.02
CA THR A 159 16.62 -2.66 1.99
C THR A 159 15.97 -2.37 0.64
N LEU A 160 16.77 -1.96 -0.35
CA LEU A 160 16.30 -1.70 -1.71
C LEU A 160 16.80 -2.80 -2.66
N TYR A 161 15.86 -3.51 -3.28
CA TYR A 161 16.14 -4.45 -4.38
C TYR A 161 15.85 -3.76 -5.71
N LEU A 162 16.87 -3.64 -6.55
CA LEU A 162 16.82 -3.09 -7.90
C LEU A 162 17.11 -4.20 -8.91
N ASN A 163 16.48 -4.12 -10.09
CA ASN A 163 16.80 -4.92 -11.27
C ASN A 163 17.88 -4.23 -12.10
#